data_AF-A0A817SR33-F1
#
_entry.id   AF-A0A817SR33-F1
#
_cell.length_a   1.000
_cell.length_b   1.000
_cell.length_c   1.000
_cell.angle_alpha   90.00
_cell.angle_beta   90.00
_cell.angle_gamma   90.00
#
_symmetry.space_group_name_H-M   'P 1'
#
loop_
_entity.id
_entity.type
_entity.pdbx_description
1 polymer ?
#
loop_
_entity_poly.entity_id
_entity_poly.type
_entity_poly.pdbx_seq_one_letter_code
_entity_poly.pdbx_strand_id
1 'polypeptide(L)'
;MPTHHPQDIRYRKAGYTTLIDEIMFEYSYPRLDANVTKGMNHLLKSPFSIHPKTGRVSIPIDLDSLGYFDPCKEGSVPKLNELCQQVEQLPKQNQQNEDGLNEKISNKQKGFFLILDYNQTSFKPFIDIFVRFVQQSQTSKQNETLAKSDFNTMLSGEI
;
A
#
# COMPACT_ATOMS: atom_id res chain seq x y z
N MET A 1 61.00 35.17 -4.00
CA MET A 1 59.93 35.00 -4.99
C MET A 1 59.48 33.55 -4.95
N PRO A 2 58.36 33.20 -4.29
CA PRO A 2 57.90 31.82 -4.29
C PRO A 2 57.30 31.48 -5.66
N THR A 3 57.88 30.47 -6.30
CA THR A 3 57.45 29.91 -7.58
C THR A 3 56.16 29.12 -7.42
N HIS A 4 55.12 29.51 -8.15
CA HIS A 4 53.81 28.84 -8.15
C HIS A 4 53.92 27.50 -8.90
N HIS A 5 53.92 26.39 -8.17
CA HIS A 5 53.83 25.04 -8.74
C HIS A 5 52.36 24.76 -9.11
N PRO A 6 52.02 24.39 -10.36
CA PRO A 6 50.65 24.04 -10.71
C PRO A 6 50.38 22.61 -10.24
N GLN A 7 49.63 22.45 -9.15
CA GLN A 7 49.28 21.12 -8.63
C GLN A 7 47.82 20.69 -8.80
N ASP A 8 46.83 21.53 -9.11
CA ASP A 8 45.44 21.02 -8.96
C ASP A 8 44.39 21.56 -9.93
N ILE A 9 44.30 20.93 -11.09
CA ILE A 9 43.11 21.01 -11.96
C ILE A 9 42.29 19.70 -11.93
N ARG A 10 42.93 18.57 -11.60
CA ARG A 10 42.27 17.25 -11.58
C ARG A 10 41.44 16.99 -10.32
N TYR A 11 41.86 17.45 -9.14
CA TYR A 11 41.05 17.33 -7.91
C TYR A 11 39.82 18.24 -7.89
N ARG A 12 39.86 19.39 -8.58
CA ARG A 12 38.70 20.29 -8.67
C ARG A 12 37.51 19.67 -9.40
N LYS A 13 37.74 18.87 -10.45
CA LYS A 13 36.65 18.31 -11.27
C LYS A 13 35.87 17.20 -10.55
N ALA A 14 36.55 16.40 -9.73
CA ALA A 14 35.92 15.35 -8.93
C ALA A 14 35.07 15.90 -7.76
N GLY A 15 35.49 17.03 -7.16
CA GLY A 15 34.72 17.66 -6.07
C GLY A 15 33.40 18.32 -6.53
N TYR A 16 33.31 18.77 -7.78
CA TYR A 16 32.06 19.32 -8.32
C TYR A 16 31.04 18.23 -8.63
N THR A 17 31.48 17.05 -9.10
CA THR A 17 30.57 15.93 -9.37
C THR A 17 29.97 15.40 -8.06
N THR A 18 30.78 15.26 -7.01
CA THR A 18 30.27 14.82 -5.70
C THR A 18 29.34 15.85 -5.07
N LEU A 19 29.61 17.15 -5.24
CA LEU A 19 28.73 18.20 -4.74
C LEU A 19 27.36 18.21 -5.44
N ILE A 20 27.32 17.97 -6.75
CA ILE A 20 26.04 17.86 -7.49
C ILE A 20 25.24 16.67 -6.96
N ASP A 21 25.89 15.52 -6.76
CA ASP A 21 25.24 14.33 -6.20
C ASP A 21 24.72 14.58 -4.77
N GLU A 22 25.51 15.24 -3.91
CA GLU A 22 25.09 15.63 -2.56
C GLU A 22 23.86 16.54 -2.57
N ILE A 23 23.81 17.52 -3.48
CA ILE A 23 22.64 18.39 -3.67
C ILE A 23 21.45 17.53 -4.17
N MET A 24 21.65 16.64 -5.13
CA MET A 24 20.58 15.75 -5.58
C MET A 24 20.04 14.91 -4.41
N PHE A 25 20.89 14.32 -3.57
CA PHE A 25 20.45 13.55 -2.41
C PHE A 25 19.69 14.41 -1.39
N GLU A 26 20.19 15.60 -1.05
CA GLU A 26 19.54 16.47 -0.05
C GLU A 26 18.11 16.88 -0.47
N TYR A 27 17.89 17.09 -1.78
CA TYR A 27 16.61 17.56 -2.32
C TYR A 27 15.68 16.45 -2.81
N SER A 28 16.19 15.28 -3.22
CA SER A 28 15.39 14.23 -3.86
C SER A 28 15.36 12.90 -3.12
N TYR A 29 16.32 12.64 -2.22
CA TYR A 29 16.33 11.38 -1.47
C TYR A 29 15.23 11.36 -0.40
N PRO A 30 14.51 10.23 -0.22
CA PRO A 30 13.46 10.15 0.79
C PRO A 30 14.06 10.27 2.20
N ARG A 31 13.50 11.19 3.00
CA ARG A 31 13.81 11.30 4.43
C ARG A 31 13.08 10.20 5.19
N LEU A 32 13.80 9.16 5.59
CA LEU A 32 13.23 8.02 6.31
C LEU A 32 13.12 8.32 7.81
N ASP A 33 11.95 8.11 8.40
CA ASP A 33 11.82 8.09 9.86
C ASP A 33 12.42 6.79 10.40
N ALA A 34 13.71 6.84 10.74
CA ALA A 34 14.44 5.65 11.15
C ALA A 34 13.85 4.98 12.41
N ASN A 35 13.11 5.69 13.25
CA ASN A 35 12.55 5.14 14.48
C ASN A 35 11.42 4.15 14.21
N VAL A 36 10.74 4.24 13.05
CA VAL A 36 9.68 3.30 12.69
C VAL A 36 10.21 1.94 12.23
N THR A 37 11.50 1.85 11.87
CA THR A 37 12.12 0.64 11.30
C THR A 37 13.07 -0.06 12.28
N LYS A 38 13.61 0.63 13.29
CA LYS A 38 14.62 0.07 14.20
C LYS A 38 14.09 -0.96 15.20
N GLY A 39 12.84 -0.82 15.64
CA GLY A 39 12.26 -1.64 16.70
C GLY A 39 11.15 -2.55 16.20
N MET A 40 11.15 -3.81 16.64
CA MET A 40 10.12 -4.79 16.26
C MET A 40 8.73 -4.49 16.84
N ASN A 41 8.67 -3.66 17.90
CA ASN A 41 7.43 -3.35 18.62
C ASN A 41 6.80 -2.01 18.20
N HIS A 42 7.25 -1.42 17.08
CA HIS A 42 6.69 -0.17 16.60
C HIS A 42 5.28 -0.40 16.04
N LEU A 43 4.31 0.38 16.51
CA LEU A 43 2.93 0.30 16.05
C LEU A 43 2.77 1.16 14.79
N LEU A 44 2.40 0.51 13.69
CA LEU A 44 2.07 1.17 12.44
C LEU A 44 0.56 1.18 12.22
N LYS A 45 0.12 2.13 11.39
CA LYS A 45 -1.28 2.26 10.98
C LYS A 45 -1.69 1.03 10.16
N SER A 46 -2.83 0.43 10.50
CA SER A 46 -3.42 -0.67 9.71
C SER A 46 -3.81 -0.20 8.31
N PRO A 47 -3.62 -1.01 7.25
CA PRO A 47 -4.27 -0.79 5.97
C PRO A 47 -5.78 -0.59 6.13
N PHE A 48 -6.36 0.22 5.24
CA PHE A 48 -7.78 0.59 5.19
C PHE A 48 -8.34 1.34 6.40
N SER A 49 -7.51 1.71 7.38
CA SER A 49 -7.98 2.54 8.48
C SER A 49 -8.23 4.00 8.07
N ILE A 50 -9.27 4.60 8.63
CA ILE A 50 -9.69 5.97 8.33
C ILE A 50 -8.78 6.96 9.05
N HIS A 51 -8.26 7.95 8.32
CA HIS A 51 -7.53 9.05 8.96
C HIS A 51 -8.52 10.05 9.58
N PRO A 52 -8.48 10.29 10.91
CA PRO A 52 -9.56 10.96 11.63
C PRO A 52 -9.79 12.41 11.17
N LYS A 53 -8.74 13.12 10.77
CA LYS A 53 -8.85 14.53 10.35
C LYS A 53 -9.36 14.70 8.91
N THR A 54 -9.03 13.76 8.02
CA THR A 54 -9.31 13.91 6.58
C THR A 54 -10.46 13.03 6.11
N GLY A 55 -10.90 12.06 6.92
CA GLY A 55 -11.88 11.06 6.54
C GLY A 55 -11.40 10.10 5.44
N ARG A 56 -10.16 10.25 4.96
CA ARG A 56 -9.58 9.45 3.88
C ARG A 56 -9.21 8.06 4.37
N VAL A 57 -9.43 7.06 3.53
CA VAL A 57 -9.04 5.67 3.78
C VAL A 57 -7.55 5.49 3.49
N SER A 58 -6.81 4.79 4.35
CA SER A 58 -5.44 4.36 4.05
C SER A 58 -5.43 3.23 3.02
N ILE A 59 -5.41 3.59 1.74
CA ILE A 59 -5.42 2.66 0.62
C ILE A 59 -4.02 2.10 0.30
N PRO A 60 -3.94 0.87 -0.23
CA PRO A 60 -2.79 0.40 -0.98
C PRO A 60 -2.56 1.28 -2.22
N ILE A 61 -1.29 1.48 -2.59
CA ILE A 61 -0.89 2.21 -3.79
C ILE A 61 -0.45 1.21 -4.84
N ASP A 62 -0.95 1.37 -6.06
CA ASP A 62 -0.52 0.57 -7.20
C ASP A 62 0.80 1.10 -7.77
N LEU A 63 1.80 0.22 -7.83
CA LEU A 63 3.15 0.59 -8.29
C LEU A 63 3.18 0.85 -9.80
N ASP A 64 2.31 0.17 -10.56
CA ASP A 64 2.23 0.30 -12.02
C ASP A 64 1.73 1.69 -12.45
N SER A 65 0.97 2.36 -11.57
CA SER A 65 0.37 3.68 -11.80
C SER A 65 0.86 4.77 -10.84
N LEU A 66 1.95 4.51 -10.09
CA LEU A 66 2.46 5.40 -9.04
C LEU A 66 2.75 6.83 -9.52
N GLY A 67 3.24 7.01 -10.76
CA GLY A 67 3.54 8.33 -11.33
C GLY A 67 2.33 9.23 -11.52
N TYR A 68 1.12 8.67 -11.49
CA TYR A 68 -0.15 9.41 -11.61
C TYR A 68 -0.87 9.57 -10.28
N PHE A 69 -0.35 8.99 -9.20
CA PHE A 69 -0.96 9.06 -7.88
C PHE A 69 -0.71 10.42 -7.23
N ASP A 70 -1.78 11.17 -7.01
CA ASP A 70 -1.76 12.43 -6.27
C ASP A 70 -2.68 12.33 -5.06
N PRO A 71 -2.15 12.22 -3.82
CA PRO A 71 -2.97 12.09 -2.62
C PRO A 71 -3.79 13.35 -2.29
N CYS A 72 -3.46 14.51 -2.88
CA CYS A 72 -4.16 15.77 -2.66
C CYS A 72 -5.33 15.97 -3.63
N LYS A 73 -5.23 15.41 -4.84
CA LYS A 73 -6.28 15.46 -5.87
C LYS A 73 -7.61 14.90 -5.36
N GLU A 74 -8.71 15.57 -5.72
CA GLU A 74 -10.05 15.10 -5.40
C GLU A 74 -10.34 13.77 -6.11
N GLY A 75 -10.94 12.82 -5.38
CA GLY A 75 -11.28 11.49 -5.88
C GLY A 75 -10.11 10.49 -5.97
N SER A 76 -8.86 10.88 -5.71
CA SER A 76 -7.72 9.95 -5.76
C SER A 76 -7.66 9.00 -4.56
N VAL A 77 -8.09 9.47 -3.38
CA VAL A 77 -8.18 8.70 -2.15
C VAL A 77 -9.61 8.80 -1.62
N PRO A 78 -10.36 7.69 -1.54
CA PRO A 78 -11.77 7.72 -1.16
C PRO A 78 -11.93 8.17 0.30
N LYS A 79 -12.99 8.92 0.58
CA LYS A 79 -13.39 9.26 1.95
C LYS A 79 -14.50 8.34 2.45
N LEU A 80 -14.52 8.10 3.76
CA LEU A 80 -15.54 7.28 4.41
C LEU A 80 -16.97 7.72 4.05
N ASN A 81 -17.27 9.02 4.18
CA ASN A 81 -18.61 9.54 3.93
C ASN A 81 -19.06 9.33 2.47
N GLU A 82 -18.14 9.47 1.51
CA GLU A 82 -18.41 9.25 0.08
C GLU A 82 -18.71 7.77 -0.17
N LEU A 83 -17.97 6.86 0.45
CA LEU A 83 -18.21 5.42 0.36
C LEU A 83 -19.54 5.02 0.99
N CYS A 84 -19.87 5.58 2.17
CA CYS A 84 -21.17 5.34 2.82
C CYS A 84 -22.32 5.79 1.92
N GLN A 85 -22.22 6.98 1.33
CA GLN A 85 -23.23 7.49 0.38
C GLN A 85 -23.37 6.58 -0.85
N GLN A 86 -22.25 6.08 -1.40
CA GLN A 86 -22.29 5.14 -2.53
C GLN A 86 -23.05 3.87 -2.17
N VAL A 87 -22.78 3.30 -0.99
CA VAL A 87 -23.49 2.09 -0.51
C VAL A 87 -24.98 2.36 -0.28
N GLU A 88 -25.34 3.49 0.33
CA GLU A 88 -26.73 3.87 0.58
C GLU A 88 -27.55 4.05 -0.70
N GLN A 89 -26.90 4.46 -1.79
CA GLN A 89 -27.51 4.64 -3.11
C GLN A 89 -27.63 3.35 -3.92
N LEU A 90 -27.00 2.25 -3.48
CA LEU A 90 -27.11 0.98 -4.17
C LEU A 90 -28.56 0.48 -4.14
N PRO A 91 -29.07 -0.06 -5.26
CA PRO A 91 -30.39 -0.68 -5.27
C PRO A 91 -30.37 -1.84 -4.28
N LYS A 92 -31.22 -1.77 -3.25
CA LYS A 92 -31.48 -2.89 -2.36
C LYS A 92 -32.07 -4.00 -3.21
N GLN A 93 -31.26 -5.00 -3.59
CA GLN A 93 -31.76 -6.15 -4.34
C GLN A 93 -32.90 -6.80 -3.53
N ASN A 94 -34.12 -6.58 -4.00
CA ASN A 94 -35.41 -7.12 -3.59
C ASN A 94 -35.76 -7.08 -2.08
N GLN A 95 -36.29 -5.93 -1.64
CA GLN A 95 -37.40 -5.87 -0.68
C GLN A 95 -38.75 -5.81 -1.42
N GLN A 96 -38.92 -6.59 -2.49
CA GLN A 96 -40.20 -6.81 -3.15
C GLN A 96 -40.55 -8.29 -3.07
N ASN A 97 -40.86 -8.72 -1.86
CA ASN A 97 -41.83 -9.74 -1.47
C ASN A 97 -41.85 -9.68 0.07
N GLU A 98 -43.04 -9.73 0.66
CA GLU A 98 -43.33 -9.60 2.10
C GLU A 98 -43.72 -8.19 2.55
N ASP A 99 -44.88 -7.75 2.06
CA ASP A 99 -45.88 -7.15 2.93
C ASP A 99 -46.02 -8.05 4.19
N GLY A 100 -45.40 -7.65 5.30
CA GLY A 100 -45.83 -8.11 6.63
C GLY A 100 -44.86 -8.84 7.56
N LEU A 101 -43.52 -8.81 7.38
CA LEU A 101 -42.61 -9.31 8.43
C LEU A 101 -41.48 -8.34 8.75
N ASN A 102 -41.79 -7.38 9.61
CA ASN A 102 -40.79 -6.59 10.31
C ASN A 102 -40.08 -7.46 11.37
N GLU A 103 -38.79 -7.19 11.58
CA GLU A 103 -37.89 -7.77 12.60
C GLU A 103 -37.42 -9.23 12.44
N LYS A 104 -36.28 -9.40 11.75
CA LYS A 104 -35.04 -10.05 12.25
C LYS A 104 -34.15 -10.51 11.10
N ILE A 105 -33.64 -9.57 10.30
CA ILE A 105 -32.41 -9.87 9.56
C ILE A 105 -31.31 -9.95 10.61
N SER A 106 -30.80 -11.16 10.86
CA SER A 106 -29.67 -11.38 11.75
C SER A 106 -28.52 -10.44 11.39
N ASN A 107 -27.86 -9.85 12.40
CA ASN A 107 -26.66 -9.01 12.21
C ASN A 107 -25.61 -9.67 11.31
N LYS A 108 -25.57 -11.02 11.27
CA LYS A 108 -24.68 -11.80 10.40
C LYS A 108 -25.02 -11.69 8.91
N GLN A 109 -26.31 -11.70 8.54
CA GLN A 109 -26.75 -11.55 7.15
C GLN A 109 -26.61 -10.10 6.68
N LYS A 110 -26.91 -9.13 7.55
CA LYS A 110 -26.70 -7.71 7.29
C LYS A 110 -25.21 -7.40 7.07
N GLY A 111 -24.32 -7.98 7.89
CA GLY A 111 -22.87 -7.89 7.71
C GLY A 111 -22.38 -8.54 6.42
N PHE A 112 -22.95 -9.68 6.02
CA PHE A 112 -22.59 -10.35 4.76
C PHE A 112 -22.98 -9.55 3.51
N PHE A 113 -24.16 -8.90 3.51
CA PHE A 113 -24.58 -8.01 2.42
C PHE A 113 -23.67 -6.77 2.32
N LEU A 114 -23.35 -6.13 3.46
CA LEU A 114 -22.40 -5.01 3.51
C LEU A 114 -21.00 -5.39 3.03
N ILE A 115 -20.58 -6.65 3.25
CA ILE A 115 -19.31 -7.20 2.74
C ILE A 115 -19.35 -7.39 1.21
N LEU A 116 -20.52 -7.46 0.55
CA LEU A 116 -20.61 -7.55 -0.91
C LEU A 116 -20.79 -6.17 -1.57
N ASP A 117 -21.33 -5.19 -0.85
CA ASP A 117 -21.66 -3.86 -1.39
C ASP A 117 -20.44 -3.04 -1.81
N TYR A 118 -19.28 -3.22 -1.17
CA TYR A 118 -18.07 -2.48 -1.54
C TYR A 118 -17.64 -2.72 -2.99
N ASN A 119 -18.01 -3.87 -3.58
CA ASN A 119 -17.72 -4.19 -4.98
C ASN A 119 -18.35 -3.21 -5.97
N GLN A 120 -19.39 -2.51 -5.54
CA GLN A 120 -20.13 -1.53 -6.34
C GLN A 120 -19.77 -0.09 -5.95
N THR A 121 -18.68 0.10 -5.20
CA THR A 121 -18.18 1.41 -4.78
C THR A 121 -16.85 1.73 -5.43
N SER A 122 -16.47 3.00 -5.37
CA SER A 122 -15.12 3.49 -5.71
C SER A 122 -14.01 2.86 -4.87
N PHE A 123 -14.33 2.06 -3.84
CA PHE A 123 -13.34 1.37 -3.02
C PHE A 123 -12.79 0.08 -3.66
N LYS A 124 -13.55 -0.54 -4.56
CA LYS A 124 -13.23 -1.84 -5.17
C LYS A 124 -11.82 -1.92 -5.78
N PRO A 125 -11.33 -0.94 -6.56
CA PRO A 125 -9.99 -1.01 -7.15
C PRO A 125 -8.87 -1.15 -6.10
N PHE A 126 -9.02 -0.52 -4.94
CA PHE A 126 -8.05 -0.58 -3.86
C PHE A 126 -8.04 -1.93 -3.14
N ILE A 127 -9.22 -2.56 -3.04
CA ILE A 127 -9.33 -3.94 -2.56
C ILE A 127 -8.64 -4.89 -3.54
N ASP A 128 -8.83 -4.71 -4.85
CA ASP A 128 -8.21 -5.56 -5.87
C ASP A 128 -6.69 -5.51 -5.82
N ILE A 129 -6.11 -4.31 -5.64
CA ILE A 129 -4.67 -4.14 -5.44
C ILE A 129 -4.20 -4.95 -4.22
N PHE A 130 -4.93 -4.88 -3.10
CA PHE A 130 -4.58 -5.61 -1.90
C PHE A 130 -4.73 -7.12 -2.03
N VAL A 131 -5.79 -7.59 -2.68
CA VAL A 131 -6.02 -9.02 -2.95
C VAL A 131 -4.88 -9.57 -3.80
N ARG A 132 -4.49 -8.86 -4.87
CA ARG A 132 -3.32 -9.21 -5.70
C ARG A 132 -2.06 -9.34 -4.84
N PHE A 133 -1.78 -8.37 -3.97
CA PHE A 133 -0.64 -8.40 -3.06
C PHE A 133 -0.66 -9.60 -2.10
N VAL A 134 -1.81 -9.91 -1.50
CA VAL A 134 -1.96 -11.04 -0.57
C VAL A 134 -1.76 -12.36 -1.30
N GLN A 135 -2.34 -12.52 -2.50
CA GLN A 135 -2.17 -13.73 -3.32
C GLN A 135 -0.70 -13.96 -3.67
N GLN A 136 0.00 -12.93 -4.16
CA GLN A 136 1.43 -13.00 -4.45
C GLN A 136 2.26 -13.37 -3.22
N SER A 137 1.95 -12.77 -2.07
CA SER A 137 2.64 -13.06 -0.81
C SER A 137 2.46 -14.50 -0.34
N GLN A 138 1.31 -15.11 -0.60
CA GLN A 138 1.05 -16.52 -0.26
C GLN A 138 1.81 -17.46 -1.20
N THR A 139 1.80 -17.19 -2.51
CA THR A 139 2.53 -17.99 -3.49
C THR A 139 4.04 -17.98 -3.23
N SER A 140 4.62 -16.82 -2.93
CA SER A 140 6.04 -16.73 -2.58
C SER A 140 6.42 -17.58 -1.38
N LYS A 141 5.59 -17.58 -0.32
CA LYS A 141 5.82 -18.42 0.87
C LYS A 141 5.72 -19.92 0.58
N GLN A 142 4.78 -20.34 -0.27
CA GLN A 142 4.67 -21.73 -0.70
C GLN A 142 5.91 -22.17 -1.49
N ASN A 143 6.38 -21.34 -2.43
CA ASN A 143 7.57 -21.63 -3.23
C ASN A 143 8.85 -21.69 -2.38
N GLU A 144 9.02 -20.82 -1.39
CA GLU A 144 10.15 -20.91 -0.46
C GLU A 144 10.10 -22.19 0.38
N THR A 145 8.90 -22.64 0.76
CA THR A 145 8.73 -23.87 1.55
C THR A 145 9.07 -25.10 0.70
N LEU A 146 8.61 -25.13 -0.56
CA LEU A 146 8.96 -26.16 -1.54
C LEU A 146 10.47 -26.21 -1.82
N ALA A 147 11.12 -25.06 -2.02
CA ALA A 147 12.56 -25.00 -2.23
C ALA A 147 13.35 -25.52 -1.02
N LYS A 148 12.88 -25.24 0.22
CA LYS A 148 13.49 -25.76 1.45
C LYS A 148 13.26 -27.25 1.62
N SER A 149 12.09 -27.78 1.24
CA SER A 149 11.86 -29.23 1.27
C SER A 149 12.72 -29.95 0.25
N ASP A 150 12.80 -29.46 -0.99
CA ASP A 150 13.60 -30.08 -2.05
C ASP A 150 15.09 -30.09 -1.71
N PHE A 151 15.60 -28.99 -1.14
CA PHE A 151 16.97 -28.91 -0.64
C PHE A 151 17.24 -29.88 0.52
N ASN A 152 16.30 -30.03 1.45
CA ASN A 152 16.44 -30.99 2.56
C ASN A 152 16.39 -32.45 2.08
N THR A 153 15.55 -32.77 1.09
CA THR A 153 15.51 -34.10 0.45
C THR A 153 16.81 -34.43 -0.29
N MET A 154 17.43 -33.44 -0.95
CA MET A 154 18.74 -33.59 -1.56
C MET A 154 19.86 -33.84 -0.53
N LEU A 155 19.75 -33.23 0.67
CA LEU A 155 20.72 -33.42 1.75
C LEU A 155 20.52 -34.74 2.52
N SER A 156 19.30 -35.26 2.61
CA SER A 156 19.00 -36.51 3.31
C SER A 156 19.37 -37.77 2.52
N GLY A 157 19.75 -37.62 1.24
CA GLY A 157 20.17 -38.75 0.39
C GLY A 157 19.02 -39.68 -0.01
N GLU A 158 17.77 -39.22 0.07
CA GLU A 158 16.59 -39.96 -0.39
C GLU A 158 16.36 -39.77 -1.91
N ILE A 159 17.34 -40.20 -2.72
CA ILE A 159 17.17 -40.42 -4.17
C ILE A 159 17.43 -41.90 -4.47
#